data_AF-A0A5M8FML9-F1
#
_entry.id   AF-A0A5M8FML9-F1
#
_cell.length_a   1.000
_cell.length_b   1.000
_cell.length_c   1.000
_cell.angle_alpha   90.00
_cell.angle_beta   90.00
_cell.angle_gamma   90.00
#
_symmetry.space_group_name_H-M   'P 1'
#
loop_
_entity.id
_entity.type
_entity.pdbx_description
1 polymer ?
#
loop_
_entity_poly.entity_id
_entity_poly.type
_entity_poly.pdbx_seq_one_letter_code
_entity_poly.pdbx_strand_id
1 'polypeptide(L)'
;MSQDIKNGSLAEIDGRTCIHYDGYWIKYYEPPAESLEAKKALIEALTRRLFNHVEHGINIPGIRLAEARTAYERETDPDRKRVKGAMLAGALFNRAAAIFTKLVELQADGVEVEPDDALMKECGGYLLEALELGHMVRHRGGDEGIDELWGEPFKAFSQPIATFYESRYIKIAQTMRDIDRITATLVTTFEGSTQIPGVGPLLKEFGSSAKRKCETLRTDPCIFEVWPAFVVASDRLRTIQPRLPPAPSLLQIHEAQEGNRILQAGTELVTHIVRARVPMPKSARDLIDQCDRFRRNYLDGNPEHLRSGPP
;
A
#
# COMPACT_ATOMS: atom_id res chain seq x y z
N MET A 1 -13.55 30.70 9.17
CA MET A 1 -14.51 29.85 8.43
C MET A 1 -13.74 29.23 7.28
N SER A 2 -13.34 27.97 7.41
CA SER A 2 -12.76 27.24 6.27
C SER A 2 -13.89 27.00 5.28
N GLN A 3 -13.72 27.38 4.02
CA GLN A 3 -14.60 26.88 2.96
C GLN A 3 -14.46 25.35 2.95
N ASP A 4 -15.56 24.62 3.07
CA ASP A 4 -15.57 23.19 2.84
C ASP A 4 -15.31 22.95 1.34
N ILE A 5 -14.08 22.56 1.01
CA ILE A 5 -13.67 22.24 -0.35
C ILE A 5 -14.31 20.90 -0.72
N LYS A 6 -15.12 20.90 -1.79
CA LYS A 6 -15.82 19.68 -2.24
C LYS A 6 -14.82 18.66 -2.81
N ASN A 7 -15.02 17.38 -2.51
CA ASN A 7 -14.29 16.30 -3.19
C ASN A 7 -14.45 16.39 -4.72
N GLY A 8 -13.35 16.17 -5.44
CA GLY A 8 -13.27 16.35 -6.89
C GLY A 8 -12.96 17.78 -7.35
N SER A 9 -12.81 18.75 -6.44
CA SER A 9 -12.41 20.12 -6.81
C SER A 9 -10.99 20.13 -7.37
N LEU A 10 -10.78 20.87 -8.47
CA LEU A 10 -9.47 21.10 -9.07
C LEU A 10 -8.92 22.47 -8.67
N ALA A 11 -7.62 22.56 -8.40
CA ALA A 11 -6.91 23.81 -8.17
C ALA A 11 -5.43 23.70 -8.54
N GLU A 12 -4.79 24.84 -8.81
CA GLU A 12 -3.34 24.94 -8.95
C GLU A 12 -2.69 25.09 -7.57
N ILE A 13 -1.84 24.14 -7.19
CA ILE A 13 -1.11 24.11 -5.91
C ILE A 13 0.39 23.98 -6.23
N ASP A 14 1.19 24.97 -5.85
CA ASP A 14 2.64 25.03 -6.13
C ASP A 14 2.97 24.79 -7.62
N GLY A 15 2.18 25.38 -8.51
CA GLY A 15 2.35 25.27 -9.98
C GLY A 15 2.01 23.89 -10.54
N ARG A 16 1.19 23.10 -9.84
CA ARG A 16 0.70 21.79 -10.28
C ARG A 16 -0.82 21.73 -10.14
N THR A 17 -1.48 21.21 -11.17
CA THR A 17 -2.89 20.87 -11.08
C THR A 17 -3.09 19.74 -10.08
N CYS A 18 -3.94 19.98 -9.08
CA CYS A 18 -4.27 19.05 -8.02
C CYS A 18 -5.79 18.85 -7.93
N ILE A 19 -6.19 17.68 -7.45
CA ILE A 19 -7.57 17.31 -7.16
C ILE A 19 -7.74 17.07 -5.66
N HIS A 20 -8.81 17.60 -5.07
CA HIS A 20 -9.08 17.50 -3.64
C HIS A 20 -9.93 16.26 -3.29
N TYR A 21 -9.44 15.43 -2.36
CA TYR A 21 -10.23 14.37 -1.72
C TYR A 21 -9.87 14.25 -0.24
N ASP A 22 -10.89 14.17 0.62
CA ASP A 22 -10.78 13.83 2.04
C ASP A 22 -9.76 14.69 2.82
N GLY A 23 -9.62 15.97 2.45
CA GLY A 23 -8.70 16.93 3.06
C GLY A 23 -7.31 16.99 2.43
N TYR A 24 -7.07 16.26 1.34
CA TYR A 24 -5.77 16.19 0.65
C TYR A 24 -5.88 16.75 -0.77
N TRP A 25 -4.93 17.62 -1.13
CA TRP A 25 -4.66 17.97 -2.52
C TRP A 25 -3.69 16.96 -3.11
N ILE A 26 -4.14 16.24 -4.12
CA ILE A 26 -3.38 15.18 -4.79
C ILE A 26 -3.07 15.64 -6.21
N LYS A 27 -1.85 15.42 -6.68
CA LYS A 27 -1.50 15.68 -8.08
C LYS A 27 -2.51 15.02 -9.03
N TYR A 28 -3.10 15.84 -9.90
CA TYR A 28 -4.07 15.39 -10.88
C TYR A 28 -3.37 14.82 -12.12
N TYR A 29 -3.82 13.65 -12.54
CA TYR A 29 -3.50 13.01 -13.80
C TYR A 29 -4.78 12.91 -14.64
N GLU A 30 -4.74 13.49 -15.83
CA GLU A 30 -5.85 13.38 -16.76
C GLU A 30 -6.07 11.89 -17.13
N PRO A 31 -7.30 11.37 -16.95
CA PRO A 31 -7.62 10.03 -17.41
C PRO A 31 -7.47 9.93 -18.94
N PRO A 32 -6.91 8.85 -19.49
CA PRO A 32 -6.88 8.66 -20.93
C PRO A 32 -8.30 8.51 -21.49
N ALA A 33 -8.44 8.79 -22.79
CA ALA A 33 -9.71 8.62 -23.49
C ALA A 33 -10.22 7.18 -23.39
N GLU A 34 -11.55 7.04 -23.29
CA GLU A 34 -12.21 5.75 -23.18
C GLU A 34 -12.03 4.94 -24.47
N SER A 35 -11.30 3.83 -24.37
CA SER A 35 -11.01 2.87 -25.46
C SER A 35 -10.59 1.53 -24.88
N LEU A 36 -10.72 0.44 -25.66
CA LEU A 36 -10.23 -0.88 -25.22
C LEU A 36 -8.71 -0.89 -25.10
N GLU A 37 -8.00 -0.18 -25.97
CA GLU A 37 -6.54 -0.03 -25.94
C GLU A 37 -6.08 0.65 -24.65
N ALA A 38 -6.72 1.76 -24.26
CA ALA A 38 -6.40 2.44 -23.00
C ALA A 38 -6.72 1.56 -21.78
N LYS A 39 -7.86 0.85 -21.79
CA LYS A 39 -8.21 -0.12 -20.75
C LYS A 39 -7.20 -1.26 -20.66
N LYS A 40 -6.70 -1.76 -21.79
CA LYS A 40 -5.68 -2.81 -21.83
C LYS A 40 -4.39 -2.33 -21.19
N ALA A 41 -3.88 -1.17 -21.62
CA ALA A 41 -2.68 -0.58 -21.04
C ALA A 41 -2.81 -0.36 -19.53
N LEU A 42 -3.98 0.08 -19.08
CA LEU A 42 -4.30 0.26 -17.66
C LEU A 42 -4.29 -1.07 -16.90
N ILE A 43 -5.03 -2.08 -17.36
CA ILE A 43 -5.10 -3.41 -16.73
C ILE A 43 -3.71 -4.03 -16.66
N GLU A 44 -2.91 -3.96 -17.72
CA GLU A 44 -1.52 -4.45 -17.71
C GLU A 44 -0.64 -3.73 -16.66
N ALA A 45 -0.77 -2.41 -16.54
CA ALA A 45 -0.03 -1.65 -15.53
C ALA A 45 -0.46 -2.03 -14.10
N LEU A 46 -1.75 -2.24 -13.87
CA LEU A 46 -2.29 -2.69 -12.58
C LEU A 46 -1.88 -4.12 -12.27
N THR A 47 -1.82 -5.00 -13.28
CA THR A 47 -1.33 -6.38 -13.16
C THR A 47 0.11 -6.41 -12.68
N ARG A 48 0.98 -5.62 -13.34
CA ARG A 48 2.38 -5.48 -12.93
C ARG A 48 2.48 -4.95 -11.51
N ARG A 49 1.62 -3.99 -11.13
CA ARG A 49 1.60 -3.46 -9.76
C ARG A 49 1.18 -4.53 -8.75
N LEU A 50 0.06 -5.22 -8.98
CA LEU A 50 -0.44 -6.29 -8.12
C LEU A 50 0.65 -7.31 -7.81
N PHE A 51 1.24 -7.96 -8.82
CA PHE A 51 2.23 -9.02 -8.61
C PHE A 51 3.56 -8.55 -8.02
N ASN A 52 3.86 -7.24 -8.04
CA ASN A 52 5.03 -6.69 -7.38
C ASN A 52 4.85 -6.54 -5.86
N HIS A 53 3.61 -6.50 -5.37
CA HIS A 53 3.27 -6.21 -3.97
C HIS A 53 2.73 -7.40 -3.18
N VAL A 54 2.46 -8.52 -3.84
CA VAL A 54 1.95 -9.75 -3.22
C VAL A 54 3.05 -10.79 -3.04
N GLU A 55 2.73 -11.88 -2.34
CA GLU A 55 3.60 -13.03 -2.14
C GLU A 55 4.29 -13.52 -3.43
N HIS A 56 5.54 -13.93 -3.29
CA HIS A 56 6.31 -14.50 -4.38
C HIS A 56 5.74 -15.83 -4.86
N GLY A 57 5.87 -16.10 -6.15
CA GLY A 57 5.51 -17.39 -6.74
C GLY A 57 4.03 -17.56 -7.10
N ILE A 58 3.17 -16.58 -6.79
CA ILE A 58 1.72 -16.68 -7.08
C ILE A 58 1.35 -16.18 -8.49
N ASN A 59 2.27 -15.55 -9.22
CA ASN A 59 2.06 -15.10 -10.60
C ASN A 59 2.12 -16.29 -11.58
N ILE A 60 1.11 -17.15 -11.51
CA ILE A 60 1.02 -18.39 -12.30
C ILE A 60 0.49 -18.08 -13.71
N PRO A 61 1.11 -18.60 -14.78
CA PRO A 61 0.61 -18.41 -16.14
C PRO A 61 -0.84 -18.90 -16.31
N GLY A 62 -1.68 -18.12 -17.00
CA GLY A 62 -3.09 -18.46 -17.21
C GLY A 62 -3.34 -19.74 -18.02
N ILE A 63 -2.35 -20.18 -18.81
CA ILE A 63 -2.39 -21.49 -19.50
C ILE A 63 -2.46 -22.67 -18.51
N ARG A 64 -1.92 -22.51 -17.29
CA ARG A 64 -1.91 -23.54 -16.24
C ARG A 64 -3.12 -23.48 -15.31
N LEU A 65 -4.19 -22.75 -15.68
CA LEU A 65 -5.37 -22.55 -14.85
C LEU A 65 -5.99 -23.87 -14.35
N ALA A 66 -6.15 -24.87 -15.23
CA ALA A 66 -6.71 -26.17 -14.85
C ALA A 66 -5.84 -26.93 -13.82
N GLU A 67 -4.52 -26.86 -13.98
CA GLU A 67 -3.57 -27.47 -13.03
C GLU A 67 -3.63 -26.75 -11.67
N ALA A 68 -3.65 -25.42 -11.66
CA ALA A 68 -3.76 -24.62 -10.45
C ALA A 68 -5.07 -24.92 -9.70
N ARG A 69 -6.20 -25.00 -10.43
CA ARG A 69 -7.51 -25.34 -9.87
C ARG A 69 -7.51 -26.74 -9.24
N THR A 70 -7.04 -27.73 -9.99
CA THR A 70 -6.94 -29.12 -9.51
C THR A 70 -6.08 -29.20 -8.24
N ALA A 71 -4.95 -28.48 -8.21
CA ALA A 71 -4.05 -28.47 -7.06
C ALA A 71 -4.71 -27.86 -5.81
N TYR A 72 -5.46 -26.76 -5.97
CA TYR A 72 -6.20 -26.09 -4.91
C TYR A 72 -7.34 -26.95 -4.35
N GLU A 73 -8.14 -27.56 -5.23
CA GLU A 73 -9.30 -28.37 -4.83
C GLU A 73 -8.89 -29.63 -4.05
N ARG A 74 -7.80 -30.29 -4.49
CA ARG A 74 -7.27 -31.51 -3.85
C ARG A 74 -6.54 -31.27 -2.54
N GLU A 75 -6.14 -30.03 -2.26
CA GLU A 75 -5.41 -29.73 -1.03
C GLU A 75 -6.35 -29.74 0.18
N THR A 76 -5.90 -30.39 1.24
CA THR A 76 -6.62 -30.52 2.51
C THR A 76 -5.91 -29.81 3.65
N ASP A 77 -4.59 -29.61 3.56
CA ASP A 77 -3.84 -28.81 4.51
C ASP A 77 -4.22 -27.32 4.36
N PRO A 78 -4.77 -26.66 5.40
CA PRO A 78 -5.29 -25.30 5.28
C PRO A 78 -4.24 -24.27 4.82
N ASP A 79 -3.01 -24.37 5.33
CA ASP A 79 -1.94 -23.41 5.03
C ASP A 79 -1.46 -23.54 3.58
N ARG A 80 -1.28 -24.77 3.10
CA ARG A 80 -1.00 -25.04 1.68
C ARG A 80 -2.17 -24.68 0.80
N LYS A 81 -3.41 -24.90 1.25
CA LYS A 81 -4.62 -24.58 0.48
C LYS A 81 -4.73 -23.09 0.23
N ARG A 82 -4.42 -22.26 1.24
CA ARG A 82 -4.31 -20.79 1.09
C ARG A 82 -3.31 -20.40 0.00
N VAL A 83 -2.09 -20.95 0.04
CA VAL A 83 -1.04 -20.65 -0.97
C VAL A 83 -1.49 -21.08 -2.37
N LYS A 84 -2.09 -22.27 -2.49
CA LYS A 84 -2.63 -22.75 -3.77
C LYS A 84 -3.82 -21.92 -4.26
N GLY A 85 -4.64 -21.38 -3.34
CA GLY A 85 -5.69 -20.42 -3.65
C GLY A 85 -5.11 -19.13 -4.23
N ALA A 86 -4.04 -18.60 -3.65
CA ALA A 86 -3.30 -17.46 -4.19
C ALA A 86 -2.70 -17.75 -5.59
N MET A 87 -2.15 -18.94 -5.80
CA MET A 87 -1.68 -19.39 -7.12
C MET A 87 -2.81 -19.50 -8.15
N LEU A 88 -3.97 -20.01 -7.74
CA LEU A 88 -5.17 -20.08 -8.57
C LEU A 88 -5.68 -18.68 -8.93
N ALA A 89 -5.71 -17.75 -7.98
CA ALA A 89 -6.05 -16.35 -8.21
C ALA A 89 -5.14 -15.73 -9.29
N GLY A 90 -3.83 -15.97 -9.21
CA GLY A 90 -2.88 -15.52 -10.23
C GLY A 90 -3.11 -16.15 -11.61
N ALA A 91 -3.43 -17.45 -11.67
CA ALA A 91 -3.73 -18.13 -12.93
C ALA A 91 -5.03 -17.62 -13.58
N LEU A 92 -6.09 -17.41 -12.78
CA LEU A 92 -7.36 -16.83 -13.22
C LEU A 92 -7.14 -15.42 -13.78
N PHE A 93 -6.42 -14.60 -13.03
CA PHE A 93 -6.09 -13.24 -13.41
C PHE A 93 -5.34 -13.20 -14.74
N ASN A 94 -4.27 -14.00 -14.88
CA ASN A 94 -3.49 -14.03 -16.11
C ASN A 94 -4.26 -14.62 -17.29
N ARG A 95 -5.24 -15.52 -17.05
CA ARG A 95 -6.15 -15.99 -18.08
C ARG A 95 -7.06 -14.87 -18.57
N ALA A 96 -7.65 -14.10 -17.65
CA ALA A 96 -8.47 -12.95 -17.99
C ALA A 96 -7.69 -11.91 -18.81
N ALA A 97 -6.48 -11.55 -18.36
CA ALA A 97 -5.62 -10.60 -19.06
C ALA A 97 -5.28 -11.06 -20.49
N ALA A 98 -5.05 -12.36 -20.70
CA ALA A 98 -4.80 -12.92 -22.02
C ALA A 98 -6.03 -12.83 -22.94
N ILE A 99 -7.22 -13.17 -22.43
CA ILE A 99 -8.48 -13.04 -23.19
C ILE A 99 -8.71 -11.58 -23.57
N PHE A 100 -8.58 -10.66 -22.61
CA PHE A 100 -8.77 -9.23 -22.85
C PHE A 100 -7.80 -8.69 -23.90
N THR A 101 -6.54 -9.13 -23.86
CA THR A 101 -5.54 -8.78 -24.87
C THR A 101 -5.98 -9.20 -26.27
N LYS A 102 -6.54 -10.40 -26.42
CA LYS A 102 -7.04 -10.89 -27.71
C LYS A 102 -8.28 -10.14 -28.20
N LEU A 103 -9.16 -9.73 -27.29
CA LEU A 103 -10.31 -8.91 -27.66
C LEU A 103 -9.90 -7.54 -28.22
N VAL A 104 -8.90 -6.91 -27.62
CA VAL A 104 -8.35 -5.64 -28.14
C VAL A 104 -7.69 -5.84 -29.51
N GLU A 105 -6.95 -6.93 -29.71
CA GLU A 105 -6.36 -7.27 -31.02
C GLU A 105 -7.43 -7.46 -32.10
N LEU A 106 -8.51 -8.18 -31.79
CA LEU A 106 -9.64 -8.38 -32.71
C LEU A 106 -10.32 -7.05 -33.06
N GLN A 107 -10.53 -6.16 -32.08
CA GLN A 107 -11.10 -4.84 -32.35
C GLN A 107 -10.19 -4.00 -33.25
N ALA A 108 -8.87 -4.03 -33.04
CA ALA A 108 -7.91 -3.36 -33.91
C ALA A 108 -7.91 -3.90 -35.35
N ASP A 109 -8.23 -5.18 -35.53
CA ASP A 109 -8.41 -5.83 -36.83
C ASP A 109 -9.81 -5.54 -37.46
N GLY A 110 -10.66 -4.74 -36.80
CA GLY A 110 -11.96 -4.31 -37.29
C GLY A 110 -13.14 -5.19 -36.87
N VAL A 111 -12.95 -6.11 -35.93
CA VAL A 111 -14.04 -6.91 -35.35
C VAL A 111 -14.80 -6.09 -34.31
N GLU A 112 -16.11 -6.00 -34.45
CA GLU A 112 -16.96 -5.40 -33.41
C GLU A 112 -17.00 -6.31 -32.17
N VAL A 113 -16.49 -5.80 -31.04
CA VAL A 113 -16.52 -6.47 -29.74
C VAL A 113 -17.53 -5.76 -28.85
N GLU A 114 -18.69 -6.39 -28.64
CA GLU A 114 -19.73 -5.86 -27.77
C GLU A 114 -19.40 -6.12 -26.28
N PRO A 115 -19.87 -5.27 -25.34
CA PRO A 115 -19.71 -5.51 -23.91
C PRO A 115 -20.29 -6.86 -23.43
N ASP A 116 -21.30 -7.36 -24.14
CA ASP A 116 -21.99 -8.62 -23.87
C ASP A 116 -21.38 -9.84 -24.56
N ASP A 117 -20.23 -9.65 -25.24
CA ASP A 117 -19.48 -10.72 -25.88
C ASP A 117 -19.13 -11.86 -24.91
N ALA A 118 -19.16 -13.10 -25.40
CA ALA A 118 -18.94 -14.29 -24.58
C ALA A 118 -17.56 -14.29 -23.91
N LEU A 119 -16.52 -13.81 -24.61
CA LEU A 119 -15.17 -13.70 -24.08
C LEU A 119 -15.06 -12.55 -23.07
N MET A 120 -15.79 -11.45 -23.26
CA MET A 120 -15.89 -10.39 -22.26
C MET A 120 -16.50 -10.91 -20.95
N LYS A 121 -17.59 -11.69 -21.05
CA LYS A 121 -18.23 -12.33 -19.89
C LYS A 121 -17.31 -13.33 -19.20
N GLU A 122 -16.61 -14.16 -19.96
CA GLU A 122 -15.64 -15.12 -19.41
C GLU A 122 -14.47 -14.42 -18.70
N CYS A 123 -13.93 -13.36 -19.32
CA CYS A 123 -12.91 -12.50 -18.72
C CYS A 123 -13.38 -11.89 -17.38
N GLY A 124 -14.60 -11.35 -17.35
CA GLY A 124 -15.21 -10.83 -16.13
C GLY A 124 -15.35 -11.89 -15.03
N GLY A 125 -15.78 -13.10 -15.39
CA GLY A 125 -15.90 -14.23 -14.46
C GLY A 125 -14.57 -14.62 -13.83
N TYR A 126 -13.50 -14.71 -14.62
CA TYR A 126 -12.17 -15.00 -14.10
C TYR A 126 -11.63 -13.90 -13.18
N LEU A 127 -11.85 -12.62 -13.50
CA LEU A 127 -11.43 -11.51 -12.63
C LEU A 127 -12.21 -11.50 -11.31
N LEU A 128 -13.51 -11.83 -11.34
CA LEU A 128 -14.33 -11.91 -10.13
C LEU A 128 -13.86 -13.04 -9.21
N GLU A 129 -13.62 -14.24 -9.76
CA GLU A 129 -13.10 -15.36 -8.97
C GLU A 129 -11.67 -15.08 -8.44
N ALA A 130 -10.83 -14.42 -9.26
CA ALA A 130 -9.50 -14.00 -8.81
C ALA A 130 -9.58 -12.99 -7.65
N LEU A 131 -10.55 -12.07 -7.68
CA LEU A 131 -10.81 -11.13 -6.59
C LEU A 131 -11.24 -11.87 -5.31
N GLU A 132 -12.14 -12.84 -5.41
CA GLU A 132 -12.60 -13.63 -4.27
C GLU A 132 -11.44 -14.40 -3.61
N LEU A 133 -10.60 -15.07 -4.41
CA LEU A 133 -9.42 -15.79 -3.92
C LEU A 133 -8.29 -14.84 -3.47
N GLY A 134 -8.29 -13.59 -3.97
CA GLY A 134 -7.32 -12.55 -3.64
C GLY A 134 -7.21 -12.26 -2.15
N HIS A 135 -8.30 -12.43 -1.38
CA HIS A 135 -8.32 -12.27 0.08
C HIS A 135 -7.38 -13.26 0.81
N MET A 136 -6.98 -14.36 0.17
CA MET A 136 -6.05 -15.34 0.74
C MET A 136 -4.58 -14.93 0.58
N VAL A 137 -4.31 -13.90 -0.22
CA VAL A 137 -2.98 -13.49 -0.64
C VAL A 137 -2.43 -12.47 0.34
N ARG A 138 -1.22 -12.68 0.82
CA ARG A 138 -0.55 -11.75 1.73
C ARG A 138 0.24 -10.70 0.96
N HIS A 139 0.49 -9.56 1.61
CA HIS A 139 1.48 -8.61 1.14
C HIS A 139 2.87 -9.28 1.08
N ARG A 140 3.73 -8.83 0.18
CA ARG A 140 5.09 -9.35 -0.02
C ARG A 140 5.97 -9.31 1.25
N GLY A 141 5.69 -8.37 2.15
CA GLY A 141 6.33 -8.26 3.47
C GLY A 141 5.83 -9.28 4.51
N GLY A 142 4.83 -10.11 4.18
CA GLY A 142 4.23 -11.08 5.09
C GLY A 142 3.06 -10.56 5.93
N ASP A 143 2.77 -9.27 5.83
CA ASP A 143 1.65 -8.57 6.47
C ASP A 143 0.27 -8.98 5.91
N GLU A 144 -0.78 -8.26 6.32
CA GLU A 144 -2.12 -8.40 5.76
C GLU A 144 -2.12 -8.37 4.22
N GLY A 145 -3.08 -9.09 3.63
CA GLY A 145 -3.39 -8.96 2.21
C GLY A 145 -3.84 -7.54 1.87
N ILE A 146 -3.70 -7.16 0.60
CA ILE A 146 -4.17 -5.86 0.14
C ILE A 146 -5.25 -6.07 -0.91
N ASP A 147 -6.48 -6.23 -0.43
CA ASP A 147 -7.65 -6.56 -1.25
C ASP A 147 -7.87 -5.56 -2.38
N GLU A 148 -7.62 -4.27 -2.15
CA GLU A 148 -7.67 -3.25 -3.18
C GLU A 148 -6.81 -3.55 -4.41
N LEU A 149 -5.64 -4.21 -4.26
CA LEU A 149 -4.78 -4.53 -5.40
C LEU A 149 -5.40 -5.59 -6.32
N TRP A 150 -6.25 -6.46 -5.77
CA TRP A 150 -7.00 -7.45 -6.55
C TRP A 150 -8.28 -6.86 -7.15
N GLY A 151 -8.91 -5.90 -6.46
CA GLY A 151 -10.14 -5.26 -6.92
C GLY A 151 -9.93 -4.21 -8.02
N GLU A 152 -8.78 -3.55 -8.05
CA GLU A 152 -8.50 -2.48 -9.01
C GLU A 152 -8.53 -2.91 -10.48
N PRO A 153 -7.90 -4.04 -10.88
CA PRO A 153 -8.02 -4.51 -12.27
C PRO A 153 -9.46 -4.84 -12.68
N PHE A 154 -10.25 -5.43 -11.77
CA PHE A 154 -11.67 -5.69 -12.04
C PHE A 154 -12.47 -4.40 -12.19
N LYS A 155 -12.20 -3.38 -11.38
CA LYS A 155 -12.81 -2.05 -11.52
C LYS A 155 -12.42 -1.38 -12.84
N ALA A 156 -11.13 -1.42 -13.21
CA ALA A 156 -10.65 -0.89 -14.48
C ALA A 156 -11.29 -1.59 -15.69
N PHE A 157 -11.57 -2.89 -15.58
CA PHE A 157 -12.28 -3.66 -16.58
C PHE A 157 -13.78 -3.29 -16.68
N SER A 158 -14.46 -3.18 -15.53
CA SER A 158 -15.93 -3.04 -15.46
C SER A 158 -16.46 -1.60 -15.47
N GLN A 159 -15.60 -0.60 -15.29
CA GLN A 159 -16.00 0.80 -15.15
C GLN A 159 -15.39 1.67 -16.26
N PRO A 160 -15.95 2.87 -16.52
CA PRO A 160 -15.26 3.89 -17.30
C PRO A 160 -13.90 4.25 -16.67
N ILE A 161 -12.91 4.54 -17.51
CA ILE A 161 -11.55 4.90 -17.07
C ILE A 161 -11.58 6.10 -16.12
N ALA A 162 -12.36 7.13 -16.43
CA ALA A 162 -12.50 8.32 -15.59
C ALA A 162 -13.00 7.99 -14.17
N THR A 163 -14.00 7.12 -14.05
CA THR A 163 -14.53 6.63 -12.76
C THR A 163 -13.50 5.81 -12.00
N PHE A 164 -12.72 4.98 -12.70
CA PHE A 164 -11.61 4.26 -12.07
C PHE A 164 -10.55 5.23 -11.51
N TYR A 165 -10.18 6.27 -12.26
CA TYR A 165 -9.23 7.28 -11.80
C TYR A 165 -9.73 8.03 -10.56
N GLU A 166 -11.00 8.41 -10.52
CA GLU A 166 -11.63 8.97 -9.32
C GLU A 166 -11.47 8.05 -8.10
N SER A 167 -11.75 6.75 -8.27
CA SER A 167 -11.57 5.78 -7.19
C SER A 167 -10.12 5.70 -6.69
N ARG A 168 -9.14 5.90 -7.58
CA ARG A 168 -7.70 5.89 -7.24
C ARG A 168 -7.30 7.14 -6.46
N TYR A 169 -7.87 8.32 -6.77
CA TYR A 169 -7.61 9.53 -5.98
C TYR A 169 -8.10 9.38 -4.54
N ILE A 170 -9.28 8.80 -4.35
CA ILE A 170 -9.79 8.47 -3.00
C ILE A 170 -8.81 7.56 -2.26
N LYS A 171 -8.30 6.51 -2.91
CA LYS A 171 -7.33 5.59 -2.28
C LYS A 171 -5.98 6.25 -1.97
N ILE A 172 -5.53 7.19 -2.79
CA ILE A 172 -4.33 7.99 -2.51
C ILE A 172 -4.58 8.91 -1.32
N ALA A 173 -5.73 9.60 -1.24
CA ALA A 173 -6.08 10.44 -0.08
C ALA A 173 -6.10 9.64 1.22
N GLN A 174 -6.77 8.47 1.21
CA GLN A 174 -6.81 7.56 2.36
C GLN A 174 -5.41 7.09 2.76
N THR A 175 -4.54 6.84 1.79
CA THR A 175 -3.14 6.46 2.04
C THR A 175 -2.36 7.63 2.66
N MET A 176 -2.51 8.86 2.16
CA MET A 176 -1.88 10.05 2.74
C MET A 176 -2.32 10.30 4.19
N ARG A 177 -3.60 10.12 4.47
CA ARG A 177 -4.14 10.16 5.83
C ARG A 177 -3.49 9.13 6.74
N ASP A 178 -3.33 7.90 6.28
CA ASP A 178 -2.73 6.86 7.09
C ASP A 178 -1.22 7.09 7.28
N ILE A 179 -0.51 7.66 6.30
CA ILE A 179 0.88 8.15 6.46
C ILE A 179 0.96 9.20 7.57
N ASP A 180 0.10 10.22 7.53
CA ASP A 180 0.08 11.28 8.54
C ASP A 180 -0.26 10.72 9.92
N ARG A 181 -1.25 9.83 10.00
CA ARG A 181 -1.63 9.17 11.25
C ARG A 181 -0.48 8.36 11.84
N ILE A 182 0.15 7.48 11.05
CA ILE A 182 1.24 6.62 11.52
C ILE A 182 2.43 7.47 11.97
N THR A 183 2.85 8.44 11.16
CA THR A 183 4.01 9.27 11.48
C THR A 183 3.75 10.17 12.68
N ALA A 184 2.55 10.74 12.82
CA ALA A 184 2.16 11.50 14.01
C ALA A 184 2.16 10.63 15.26
N THR A 185 1.59 9.41 15.19
CA THR A 185 1.63 8.46 16.31
C THR A 185 3.06 8.17 16.72
N LEU A 186 3.96 7.83 15.80
CA LEU A 186 5.37 7.56 16.11
C LEU A 186 6.06 8.78 16.76
N VAL A 187 5.77 10.00 16.29
CA VAL A 187 6.29 11.24 16.90
C VAL A 187 5.83 11.33 18.36
N THR A 188 4.54 11.17 18.61
CA THR A 188 3.99 11.18 19.97
C THR A 188 4.55 10.04 20.79
N THR A 189 4.72 8.84 20.24
CA THR A 189 5.28 7.68 20.97
C THR A 189 6.65 7.99 21.53
N PHE A 190 7.57 8.51 20.72
CA PHE A 190 8.96 8.75 21.14
C PHE A 190 9.21 10.14 21.72
N GLU A 191 8.18 10.97 21.90
CA GLU A 191 8.31 12.27 22.56
C GLU A 191 8.85 12.10 23.98
N GLY A 192 9.98 12.76 24.27
CA GLY A 192 10.67 12.65 25.56
C GLY A 192 11.59 11.43 25.71
N SER A 193 11.71 10.56 24.70
CA SER A 193 12.64 9.42 24.77
C SER A 193 14.10 9.88 24.89
N THR A 194 14.79 9.35 25.89
CA THR A 194 16.24 9.58 26.08
C THR A 194 17.08 8.64 25.22
N GLN A 195 16.54 7.48 24.86
CA GLN A 195 17.23 6.47 24.04
C GLN A 195 17.12 6.76 22.54
N ILE A 196 16.02 7.38 22.09
CA ILE A 196 15.81 7.73 20.68
C ILE A 196 15.56 9.25 20.55
N PRO A 197 16.55 10.10 20.91
CA PRO A 197 16.35 11.53 20.91
C PRO A 197 16.29 12.10 19.50
N GLY A 198 15.45 13.12 19.30
CA GLY A 198 15.42 13.88 18.05
C GLY A 198 14.81 13.15 16.85
N VAL A 199 14.05 12.07 17.06
CA VAL A 199 13.38 11.34 15.96
C VAL A 199 12.22 12.12 15.33
N GLY A 200 11.62 13.07 16.06
CA GLY A 200 10.47 13.84 15.62
C GLY A 200 10.65 14.53 14.26
N PRO A 201 11.70 15.36 14.05
CA PRO A 201 12.00 15.96 12.76
C PRO A 201 12.19 14.94 11.62
N LEU A 202 12.83 13.80 11.89
CA LEU A 202 13.05 12.75 10.88
C LEU A 202 11.74 12.10 10.44
N LEU A 203 10.82 11.85 11.39
CA LEU A 203 9.49 11.33 11.09
C LEU A 203 8.62 12.32 10.29
N LYS A 204 8.76 13.63 10.55
CA LYS A 204 8.07 14.69 9.78
C LYS A 204 8.60 14.77 8.34
N GLU A 205 9.92 14.69 8.15
CA GLU A 205 10.55 14.62 6.82
C GLU A 205 10.09 13.36 6.07
N PHE A 206 10.09 12.22 6.76
CA PHE A 206 9.64 10.96 6.20
C PHE A 206 8.17 10.98 5.79
N GLY A 207 7.25 11.48 6.63
CA GLY A 207 5.83 11.60 6.29
C GLY A 207 5.59 12.54 5.09
N SER A 208 6.29 13.66 5.04
CA SER A 208 6.17 14.63 3.94
C SER A 208 6.66 14.05 2.61
N SER A 209 7.83 13.40 2.61
CA SER A 209 8.39 12.75 1.42
C SER A 209 7.57 11.52 0.99
N ALA A 210 7.02 10.77 1.94
CA ALA A 210 6.11 9.65 1.71
C ALA A 210 4.85 10.07 0.97
N LYS A 211 4.16 11.14 1.42
CA LYS A 211 2.97 11.67 0.73
C LYS A 211 3.29 12.12 -0.69
N ARG A 212 4.37 12.89 -0.87
CA ARG A 212 4.80 13.32 -2.20
C ARG A 212 5.12 12.14 -3.11
N LYS A 213 5.75 11.08 -2.58
CA LYS A 213 6.03 9.87 -3.35
C LYS A 213 4.78 9.04 -3.67
N CYS A 214 3.79 9.03 -2.78
CA CYS A 214 2.54 8.30 -2.95
C CYS A 214 1.80 8.73 -4.23
N GLU A 215 1.73 10.03 -4.50
CA GLU A 215 1.08 10.59 -5.70
C GLU A 215 1.96 10.63 -6.95
N THR A 216 3.29 10.63 -6.82
CA THR A 216 4.23 10.81 -7.96
C THR A 216 4.44 9.51 -8.75
N LEU A 217 4.18 9.52 -10.06
CA LEU A 217 4.42 8.40 -10.99
C LEU A 217 5.91 8.26 -11.34
N ARG A 218 6.33 7.08 -11.81
CA ARG A 218 7.71 6.86 -12.30
C ARG A 218 8.02 7.60 -13.60
N THR A 219 6.99 7.97 -14.35
CA THR A 219 7.07 8.73 -15.60
C THR A 219 7.16 10.24 -15.36
N ASP A 220 6.97 10.69 -14.12
CA ASP A 220 7.06 12.11 -13.80
C ASP A 220 8.52 12.58 -13.78
N PRO A 221 8.86 13.72 -14.38
CA PRO A 221 10.23 14.25 -14.34
C PRO A 221 10.78 14.45 -12.92
N CYS A 222 9.92 14.87 -11.99
CA CYS A 222 10.32 15.10 -10.59
C CYS A 222 10.61 13.82 -9.80
N ILE A 223 10.43 12.62 -10.38
CA ILE A 223 10.72 11.36 -9.69
C ILE A 223 12.16 11.28 -9.21
N PHE A 224 13.11 11.88 -9.93
CA PHE A 224 14.53 11.90 -9.59
C PHE A 224 14.85 12.75 -8.36
N GLU A 225 13.91 13.58 -7.90
CA GLU A 225 14.00 14.30 -6.63
C GLU A 225 13.15 13.60 -5.56
N VAL A 226 11.92 13.25 -5.90
CA VAL A 226 10.93 12.70 -4.96
C VAL A 226 11.32 11.31 -4.45
N TRP A 227 11.81 10.43 -5.32
CA TRP A 227 12.18 9.07 -4.93
C TRP A 227 13.41 9.04 -4.01
N PRO A 228 14.55 9.69 -4.34
CA PRO A 228 15.69 9.73 -3.44
C PRO A 228 15.38 10.37 -2.10
N ALA A 229 14.59 11.46 -2.06
CA ALA A 229 14.20 12.10 -0.81
C ALA A 229 13.43 11.14 0.11
N PHE A 230 12.47 10.41 -0.44
CA PHE A 230 11.70 9.41 0.31
C PHE A 230 12.56 8.24 0.81
N VAL A 231 13.42 7.69 -0.06
CA VAL A 231 14.31 6.58 0.31
C VAL A 231 15.29 6.98 1.40
N VAL A 232 15.96 8.13 1.25
CA VAL A 232 16.93 8.62 2.24
C VAL A 232 16.25 8.93 3.58
N ALA A 233 15.04 9.51 3.57
CA ALA A 233 14.28 9.72 4.80
C ALA A 233 13.94 8.39 5.51
N SER A 234 13.57 7.35 4.74
CA SER A 234 13.36 6.00 5.26
C SER A 234 14.65 5.41 5.84
N ASP A 235 15.77 5.48 5.12
CA ASP A 235 17.06 4.93 5.53
C ASP A 235 17.59 5.60 6.82
N ARG A 236 17.40 6.92 6.94
CA ARG A 236 17.74 7.64 8.18
C ARG A 236 17.00 7.07 9.38
N LEU A 237 15.71 6.76 9.26
CA LEU A 237 14.95 6.13 10.34
C LEU A 237 15.44 4.71 10.62
N ARG A 238 15.71 3.92 9.57
CA ARG A 238 16.17 2.52 9.69
C ARG A 238 17.55 2.37 10.32
N THR A 239 18.41 3.37 10.17
CA THR A 239 19.78 3.36 10.71
C THR A 239 19.88 3.83 12.15
N ILE A 240 18.81 4.37 12.73
CA ILE A 240 18.79 4.81 14.13
C ILE A 240 19.12 3.64 15.05
N GLN A 241 20.08 3.88 15.95
CA GLN A 241 20.41 2.97 17.03
C GLN A 241 19.98 3.61 18.36
N PRO A 242 19.19 2.91 19.19
CA PRO A 242 18.88 3.38 20.53
C PRO A 242 20.15 3.62 21.34
N ARG A 243 20.18 4.73 22.07
CA ARG A 243 21.26 5.07 22.99
C ARG A 243 21.03 4.35 24.30
N LEU A 244 21.96 3.47 24.66
CA LEU A 244 21.99 2.85 25.98
C LEU A 244 22.94 3.63 26.90
N PRO A 245 22.63 3.77 28.20
CA PRO A 245 23.60 4.25 29.18
C PRO A 245 24.76 3.25 29.33
N PRO A 246 25.93 3.66 29.90
CA PRO A 246 27.11 2.80 30.01
C PRO A 246 26.90 1.48 30.78
N ALA A 247 25.99 1.47 31.74
CA ALA A 247 25.60 0.28 32.50
C ALA A 247 24.06 0.17 32.48
N PRO A 248 23.46 -0.34 31.39
CA PRO A 248 22.01 -0.34 31.23
C PRO A 248 21.37 -1.42 32.08
N SER A 249 20.22 -1.10 32.67
CA SER A 249 19.36 -2.11 33.31
C SER A 249 18.67 -2.98 32.25
N LEU A 250 18.16 -4.15 32.66
CA LEU A 250 17.35 -5.00 31.78
C LEU A 250 16.14 -4.24 31.20
N LEU A 251 15.50 -3.39 32.01
CA LEU A 251 14.37 -2.57 31.56
C LEU A 251 14.79 -1.61 30.44
N GLN A 252 15.95 -0.95 30.57
CA GLN A 252 16.46 -0.03 29.55
C GLN A 252 16.88 -0.76 28.27
N ILE A 253 17.41 -1.98 28.37
CA ILE A 253 17.69 -2.82 27.19
C ILE A 253 16.38 -3.20 26.48
N HIS A 254 15.34 -3.56 27.24
CA HIS A 254 14.04 -3.92 26.68
C HIS A 254 13.35 -2.71 26.02
N GLU A 255 13.39 -1.53 26.65
CA GLU A 255 12.94 -0.26 26.05
C GLU A 255 13.62 -0.02 24.69
N ALA A 256 14.95 -0.13 24.64
CA ALA A 256 15.73 0.10 23.42
C ALA A 256 15.31 -0.86 22.30
N GLN A 257 15.21 -2.16 22.62
CA GLN A 257 14.85 -3.18 21.65
C GLN A 257 13.44 -2.98 21.11
N GLU A 258 12.47 -2.74 21.99
CA GLU A 258 11.07 -2.56 21.61
C GLU A 258 10.85 -1.26 20.85
N GLY A 259 11.45 -0.16 21.31
CA GLY A 259 11.42 1.13 20.63
C GLY A 259 12.01 1.04 19.22
N ASN A 260 13.14 0.35 19.05
CA ASN A 260 13.70 0.11 17.73
C ASN A 260 12.75 -0.73 16.86
N ARG A 261 12.19 -1.84 17.38
CA ARG A 261 11.23 -2.66 16.61
C ARG A 261 10.03 -1.85 16.11
N ILE A 262 9.44 -1.03 16.97
CA ILE A 262 8.29 -0.18 16.62
C ILE A 262 8.67 0.83 15.53
N LEU A 263 9.84 1.47 15.66
CA LEU A 263 10.31 2.44 14.67
C LEU A 263 10.55 1.79 13.29
N GLN A 264 11.16 0.60 13.28
CA GLN A 264 11.39 -0.16 12.05
C GLN A 264 10.07 -0.59 11.41
N ALA A 265 9.14 -1.16 12.22
CA ALA A 265 7.84 -1.60 11.76
C ALA A 265 7.01 -0.45 11.19
N GLY A 266 7.01 0.72 11.84
CA GLY A 266 6.32 1.91 11.34
C GLY A 266 6.91 2.46 10.05
N THR A 267 8.24 2.48 9.95
CA THR A 267 8.95 2.89 8.73
C THR A 267 8.65 1.93 7.56
N GLU A 268 8.61 0.64 7.84
CA GLU A 268 8.28 -0.41 6.88
C GLU A 268 6.83 -0.32 6.42
N LEU A 269 5.87 -0.17 7.33
CA LEU A 269 4.46 -0.04 7.00
C LEU A 269 4.18 1.16 6.10
N VAL A 270 4.73 2.34 6.44
CA VAL A 270 4.62 3.53 5.57
C VAL A 270 5.21 3.26 4.19
N THR A 271 6.34 2.53 4.14
CA THR A 271 6.95 2.14 2.86
C THR A 271 6.05 1.21 2.05
N HIS A 272 5.38 0.26 2.69
CA HIS A 272 4.44 -0.65 2.05
C HIS A 272 3.26 0.11 1.44
N ILE A 273 2.57 0.94 2.23
CA ILE A 273 1.38 1.67 1.75
C ILE A 273 1.73 2.74 0.70
N VAL A 274 2.90 3.38 0.76
CA VAL A 274 3.37 4.34 -0.26
C VAL A 274 3.62 3.64 -1.59
N ARG A 275 4.29 2.48 -1.57
CA ARG A 275 4.61 1.75 -2.79
C ARG A 275 3.36 1.11 -3.40
N ALA A 276 2.49 0.56 -2.56
CA ALA A 276 1.24 -0.03 -2.99
C ALA A 276 0.20 1.04 -3.37
N ARG A 277 0.27 2.26 -2.79
CA ARG A 277 -0.71 3.37 -2.95
C ARG A 277 -2.12 3.00 -2.52
N VAL A 278 -2.20 2.25 -1.44
CA VAL A 278 -3.43 1.73 -0.84
C VAL A 278 -3.19 1.59 0.66
N PRO A 279 -4.19 1.88 1.50
CA PRO A 279 -4.09 1.69 2.95
C PRO A 279 -3.87 0.23 3.35
N MET A 280 -3.31 0.03 4.55
CA MET A 280 -3.22 -1.25 5.26
C MET A 280 -3.79 -1.07 6.67
N PRO A 281 -5.13 -1.07 6.82
CA PRO A 281 -5.80 -0.61 8.03
C PRO A 281 -5.65 -1.57 9.22
N LYS A 282 -5.42 -2.87 9.02
CA LYS A 282 -5.14 -3.78 10.13
C LYS A 282 -3.72 -3.54 10.64
N SER A 283 -2.74 -3.53 9.74
CA SER A 283 -1.34 -3.28 10.11
C SER A 283 -1.16 -1.90 10.76
N ALA A 284 -1.87 -0.87 10.29
CA ALA A 284 -1.85 0.45 10.91
C ALA A 284 -2.42 0.44 12.33
N ARG A 285 -3.54 -0.27 12.57
CA ARG A 285 -4.10 -0.43 13.93
C ARG A 285 -3.15 -1.19 14.84
N ASP A 286 -2.62 -2.32 14.38
CA ASP A 286 -1.72 -3.16 15.16
C ASP A 286 -0.45 -2.39 15.57
N LEU A 287 0.09 -1.55 14.68
CA LEU A 287 1.23 -0.68 14.98
C LEU A 287 0.89 0.40 16.01
N ILE A 288 -0.26 1.07 15.86
CA ILE A 288 -0.70 2.11 16.81
C ILE A 288 -0.90 1.50 18.21
N ASP A 289 -1.50 0.32 18.29
CA ASP A 289 -1.68 -0.38 19.56
C ASP A 289 -0.33 -0.77 20.21
N GLN A 290 0.68 -1.11 19.40
CA GLN A 290 2.06 -1.34 19.89
C GLN A 290 2.69 -0.05 20.42
N CYS A 291 2.54 1.05 19.69
CA CYS A 291 3.00 2.38 20.10
C CYS A 291 2.41 2.80 21.45
N ASP A 292 1.10 2.62 21.64
CA ASP A 292 0.39 2.98 22.87
C ASP A 292 0.80 2.10 24.05
N ARG A 293 1.08 0.81 23.82
CA ARG A 293 1.62 -0.09 24.87
C ARG A 293 3.04 0.31 25.25
N PHE A 294 3.90 0.57 24.27
CA PHE A 294 5.28 0.98 24.51
C PHE A 294 5.36 2.26 25.33
N ARG A 295 4.64 3.31 24.90
CA ARG A 295 4.70 4.60 25.60
C ARG A 295 4.23 4.49 27.05
N ARG A 296 3.13 3.78 27.30
CA ARG A 296 2.64 3.52 28.67
C ARG A 296 3.63 2.77 29.54
N ASN A 297 4.33 1.79 28.98
CA ASN A 297 5.22 0.92 29.74
C ASN A 297 6.58 1.55 30.06
N TYR A 298 7.07 2.47 29.22
CA TYR A 298 8.44 2.96 29.31
C TYR A 298 8.57 4.48 29.44
N LEU A 299 7.61 5.26 28.95
CA LEU A 299 7.74 6.72 28.83
C LEU A 299 6.75 7.52 29.69
N ASP A 300 5.52 7.01 29.90
CA ASP A 300 4.48 7.72 30.65
C ASP A 300 4.44 7.37 32.17
N GLY A 301 5.23 6.40 32.66
CA GLY A 301 5.36 6.07 34.10
C GLY A 301 6.52 5.10 34.37
N ASN A 302 7.41 5.34 35.33
CA ASN A 302 7.12 5.35 36.77
C ASN A 302 7.83 6.51 37.53
N PRO A 303 7.11 7.37 38.29
CA PRO A 303 7.69 8.46 39.10
C PRO A 303 8.62 8.01 40.24
N GLU A 304 8.73 6.71 40.53
CA GLU A 304 9.60 6.19 41.60
C GLU A 304 11.09 6.18 41.25
N HIS A 305 11.46 6.32 39.96
CA HIS A 305 12.87 6.36 39.55
C HIS A 305 13.60 7.68 39.84
N LEU A 306 12.89 8.71 40.32
CA LEU A 306 13.48 9.98 40.76
C LEU A 306 13.82 10.00 42.27
N ARG A 307 13.56 8.93 43.03
CA ARG A 307 13.72 8.91 44.51
C ARG A 307 14.76 7.97 45.09
N SER A 308 15.61 7.34 44.28
CA SER A 308 16.76 6.59 44.81
C SER A 308 18.08 7.34 44.54
N GLY A 309 18.26 8.47 45.22
CA GLY A 309 19.60 9.02 45.49
C GLY A 309 20.13 8.39 46.78
N PRO A 310 21.44 8.07 46.89
CA PRO A 310 21.98 7.40 48.06
C PRO A 310 22.02 8.36 49.28
N PRO A 311 21.82 7.84 50.51
CA PRO A 311 22.03 8.60 51.75
C PRO A 311 23.50 8.92 52.01
#